data_AF-F8CNE4-F1
#
_entry.id   AF-F8CNE4-F1
#
_cell.length_a   1.000
_cell.length_b   1.000
_cell.length_c   1.000
_cell.angle_alpha   90.00
_cell.angle_beta   90.00
_cell.angle_gamma   90.00
#
_symmetry.space_group_name_H-M   'P 1'
#
loop_
_entity.id
_entity.type
_entity.pdbx_description
1 polymer ?
#
loop_
_entity_poly.entity_id
_entity_poly.type
_entity_poly.pdbx_seq_one_letter_code
_entity_poly.pdbx_strand_id
1 'polypeptide(L)'
;MERFIETAARTGSRVDVRAEGPVEGMWDRSRLDQVVANLLGNALKFGEGRPIEISLSRGIEVHGGASVPAPEGSRGRVAGVRRR
;
A
#
# COMPACT_ATOMS: atom_id res chain seq x y z
N MET A 1 -8.62 -2.85 -9.01
CA MET A 1 -8.93 -3.21 -7.61
C MET A 1 -9.51 -4.63 -7.49
N GLU A 2 -10.45 -5.04 -8.37
CA GLU A 2 -11.10 -6.37 -8.36
C GLU A 2 -10.14 -7.57 -8.30
N ARG A 3 -9.05 -7.55 -9.08
CA ARG A 3 -7.93 -8.52 -9.02
C ARG A 3 -7.40 -8.79 -7.61
N PHE A 4 -7.34 -7.76 -6.77
CA PHE A 4 -6.78 -7.88 -5.43
C PHE A 4 -7.74 -8.60 -4.49
N ILE A 5 -9.05 -8.40 -4.67
CA ILE A 5 -10.10 -9.11 -3.92
C ILE A 5 -10.01 -10.61 -4.21
N GLU A 6 -9.91 -10.97 -5.49
CA GLU A 6 -9.76 -12.37 -5.91
C GLU A 6 -8.47 -12.99 -5.35
N THR A 7 -7.37 -12.24 -5.38
CA THR A 7 -6.08 -12.71 -4.87
C THR A 7 -6.13 -12.90 -3.35
N ALA A 8 -6.73 -11.97 -2.61
CA ALA A 8 -6.90 -12.04 -1.16
C ALA A 8 -7.76 -13.24 -0.75
N ALA A 9 -8.85 -13.49 -1.47
CA ALA A 9 -9.70 -14.67 -1.26
C ALA A 9 -8.93 -15.97 -1.50
N ARG A 10 -8.09 -16.02 -2.55
CA ARG A 10 -7.28 -17.21 -2.86
C ARG A 10 -6.16 -17.46 -1.86
N THR A 11 -5.54 -16.40 -1.31
CA THR A 11 -4.45 -16.54 -0.32
C THR A 11 -4.96 -16.67 1.11
N GLY A 12 -6.26 -16.47 1.36
CA GLY A 12 -6.81 -16.39 2.71
C GLY A 12 -6.45 -15.09 3.44
N SER A 13 -5.86 -14.11 2.76
CA SER A 13 -5.52 -12.82 3.34
C SER A 13 -6.79 -12.01 3.60
N ARG A 14 -7.06 -11.70 4.87
CA ARG A 14 -8.10 -10.74 5.25
C ARG A 14 -7.59 -9.32 5.04
N VAL A 15 -8.41 -8.45 4.44
CA VAL A 15 -8.12 -7.02 4.30
C VAL A 15 -9.08 -6.24 5.18
N ASP A 16 -8.57 -5.52 6.17
CA ASP A 16 -9.35 -4.62 7.02
C ASP A 16 -8.92 -3.17 6.77
N VAL A 17 -9.89 -2.28 6.57
CA VAL A 17 -9.66 -0.85 6.36
C VAL A 17 -10.21 -0.08 7.55
N ARG A 18 -9.38 0.75 8.15
CA ARG A 18 -9.72 1.62 9.28
C ARG A 18 -9.43 3.06 8.91
N ALA A 19 -10.36 3.95 9.23
CA ALA A 19 -10.18 5.39 9.07
C ALA A 19 -10.67 6.07 10.34
N GLU A 20 -9.82 6.89 10.95
CA GLU A 20 -10.16 7.63 12.19
C GLU A 20 -11.08 8.82 11.93
N GLY A 21 -11.27 9.19 10.66
CA GLY A 21 -12.18 10.22 10.22
C GLY A 21 -11.95 10.56 8.75
N PRO A 22 -12.72 11.51 8.18
CA PRO A 22 -12.46 12.00 6.84
C PRO A 22 -11.07 12.63 6.76
N VAL A 23 -10.34 12.26 5.71
CA VAL A 23 -9.04 12.84 5.38
C VAL A 23 -9.24 13.79 4.20
N GLU A 24 -9.41 15.08 4.53
CA GLU A 24 -9.62 16.14 3.54
C GLU A 24 -8.28 16.77 3.13
N GLY A 25 -8.10 17.02 1.83
CA GLY A 25 -6.87 17.60 1.30
C GLY A 25 -6.80 17.62 -0.22
N MET A 26 -5.71 18.18 -0.76
CA MET A 26 -5.44 18.20 -2.20
C MET A 26 -4.68 16.94 -2.61
N TRP A 27 -5.42 15.93 -3.07
CA TRP A 27 -4.85 14.64 -3.47
C TRP A 27 -4.86 14.49 -4.98
N ASP A 28 -3.79 13.94 -5.54
CA ASP A 28 -3.81 13.42 -6.90
C ASP A 28 -4.35 11.99 -6.85
N ARG A 29 -5.58 11.80 -7.35
CA ARG A 29 -6.28 10.51 -7.35
C ARG A 29 -5.48 9.41 -8.05
N SER A 30 -4.77 9.73 -9.13
CA SER A 30 -3.98 8.74 -9.86
C SER A 30 -2.76 8.31 -9.07
N ARG A 31 -2.11 9.24 -8.38
CA ARG A 31 -0.96 8.91 -7.51
C ARG A 31 -1.39 8.08 -6.32
N LEU A 32 -2.53 8.42 -5.70
CA LEU A 32 -3.06 7.67 -4.57
C LEU A 32 -3.41 6.23 -4.99
N ASP A 33 -4.09 6.05 -6.12
CA ASP A 33 -4.44 4.72 -6.64
C ASP A 33 -3.19 3.88 -6.91
N GLN A 34 -2.14 4.48 -7.49
CA GLN A 34 -0.87 3.80 -7.73
C GLN A 34 -0.16 3.40 -6.43
N VAL A 35 -0.11 4.27 -5.43
CA VAL A 35 0.50 3.97 -4.13
C VAL A 35 -0.25 2.82 -3.45
N VAL A 36 -1.57 2.88 -3.40
CA VAL A 36 -2.40 1.82 -2.80
C VAL A 36 -2.22 0.50 -3.54
N ALA A 37 -2.22 0.50 -4.88
CA ALA A 37 -2.03 -0.70 -5.68
C ALA A 37 -0.65 -1.35 -5.44
N ASN A 38 0.40 -0.55 -5.31
CA ASN A 38 1.75 -1.06 -5.04
C ASN A 38 1.84 -1.70 -3.64
N LEU A 39 1.31 -1.03 -2.62
CA LEU A 39 1.34 -1.55 -1.25
C LEU A 39 0.50 -2.82 -1.12
N LEU A 40 -0.71 -2.82 -1.66
CA LEU A 40 -1.60 -3.98 -1.60
C LEU A 40 -1.06 -5.16 -2.42
N GLY A 41 -0.49 -4.89 -3.60
CA GLY A 41 0.19 -5.90 -4.40
C GLY A 41 1.36 -6.54 -3.67
N ASN A 42 2.16 -5.74 -2.95
CA ASN A 42 3.25 -6.25 -2.13
C ASN A 42 2.73 -7.06 -0.95
N ALA A 43 1.75 -6.55 -0.20
CA ALA A 43 1.19 -7.25 0.95
C ALA A 43 0.56 -8.59 0.55
N LEU A 44 -0.13 -8.68 -0.58
CA LEU A 44 -0.69 -9.95 -1.08
C LEU A 44 0.37 -10.92 -1.59
N LYS A 45 1.43 -10.41 -2.23
CA LYS A 45 2.52 -11.24 -2.77
C LYS A 45 3.39 -11.82 -1.65
N PHE A 46 3.70 -11.01 -0.64
CA PHE A 46 4.69 -11.35 0.39
C PHE A 46 4.08 -11.63 1.76
N GLY A 47 2.78 -11.41 1.94
CA GLY A 47 2.09 -11.56 3.22
C GLY A 47 1.73 -12.98 3.60
N GLU A 48 1.91 -13.98 2.73
CA GLU A 48 1.70 -15.41 3.04
C GLU A 48 0.33 -15.73 3.67
N GLY A 49 -0.74 -15.04 3.25
CA GLY A 49 -2.08 -15.23 3.82
C GLY A 49 -2.32 -14.46 5.14
N ARG A 50 -1.33 -13.72 5.65
CA ARG A 50 -1.51 -12.89 6.85
C ARG A 50 -2.54 -11.77 6.60
N PRO A 51 -3.23 -11.30 7.66
CA PRO A 51 -4.11 -10.14 7.58
C PRO A 51 -3.35 -8.89 7.13
N ILE A 52 -4.00 -8.10 6.28
CA ILE A 52 -3.52 -6.81 5.78
C ILE A 52 -4.40 -5.74 6.41
N GLU A 53 -3.79 -4.87 7.21
CA GLU A 53 -4.47 -3.73 7.82
C GLU A 53 -4.08 -2.44 7.09
N ILE A 54 -5.09 -1.66 6.71
CA ILE A 54 -4.92 -0.34 6.08
C ILE A 54 -5.54 0.70 7.00
N SER A 55 -4.71 1.58 7.56
CA SER A 55 -5.16 2.70 8.38
C SER A 55 -5.01 4.04 7.64
N LEU A 56 -5.97 4.93 7.86
CA LEU A 56 -5.92 6.33 7.41
C LEU A 56 -5.96 7.24 8.63
N SER A 57 -4.86 7.96 8.86
CA SER A 57 -4.69 8.93 9.94
C SER A 57 -4.23 10.29 9.41
N ARG A 58 -4.48 11.36 10.17
CA ARG A 58 -4.00 12.70 9.84
C ARG A 58 -2.58 12.87 10.40
N GLY A 59 -1.58 12.71 9.55
CA GLY A 59 -0.18 12.88 9.93
C GLY A 59 0.75 11.95 9.17
N ILE A 60 2.05 12.00 9.47
CA ILE A 60 3.01 10.98 9.05
C ILE A 60 3.32 10.12 10.26
N GLU A 61 2.85 8.88 10.24
CA GLU A 61 3.31 7.85 11.17
C GLU A 61 4.39 7.02 10.49
N VAL A 62 5.55 6.94 11.13
CA VAL A 62 6.65 6.11 10.65
C VAL A 62 6.69 4.86 11.51
N HIS A 63 6.15 3.75 11.00
CA HIS A 63 6.34 2.45 11.62
C HIS A 63 7.77 1.96 11.31
N GLY A 64 8.55 1.72 12.36
CA GLY A 64 9.94 1.28 12.24
C GLY A 64 10.05 -0.07 11.53
N GLY A 65 10.60 -0.05 10.32
CA GLY A 65 11.63 -1.00 9.87
C GLY A 65 11.23 -2.45 9.59
N ALA A 66 10.19 -2.71 8.81
CA ALA A 66 10.21 -3.87 7.92
C ALA A 66 10.74 -3.39 6.56
N SER A 67 12.04 -3.56 6.32
CA SER A 67 12.60 -3.37 4.98
C SER A 67 11.91 -4.36 4.04
N VAL A 68 11.02 -3.87 3.17
CA VAL A 68 10.46 -4.67 2.09
C VAL A 68 11.59 -4.83 1.07
N PRO A 69 12.17 -6.03 0.88
CA PRO A 69 13.15 -6.21 -0.17
C PRO A 69 12.45 -5.94 -1.51
N ALA A 70 12.96 -4.94 -2.24
CA ALA A 70 12.50 -4.69 -3.59
C ALA A 70 12.75 -5.94 -4.44
N PRO A 71 11.80 -6.37 -5.28
CA PRO A 71 12.01 -7.53 -6.14
C PRO A 71 13.19 -7.27 -7.08
N GLU A 72 14.19 -8.15 -7.04
CA GLU A 72 15.32 -8.16 -7.96
C GLU A 72 14.80 -8.26 -9.40
N GLY A 73 14.78 -7.12 -10.11
CA GLY A 73 14.22 -7.02 -11.46
C GLY A 73 13.54 -5.69 -11.77
N SER A 74 13.25 -4.81 -10.79
CA SER A 74 12.73 -3.47 -11.07
C SER A 74 13.83 -2.54 -11.61
N ARG A 75 14.16 -2.64 -12.90
CA ARG A 75 14.85 -1.57 -13.63
C ARG A 75 13.94 -0.34 -13.68
N GLY A 76 14.23 0.64 -12.82
CA GLY A 76 14.01 2.07 -13.06
C GLY A 76 12.59 2.62 -12.95
N ARG A 77 12.29 3.26 -11.81
CA ARG A 77 12.07 4.72 -11.72
C ARG A 77 11.73 5.11 -10.27
N VAL A 78 12.74 5.53 -9.52
CA VAL A 78 12.56 6.55 -8.47
C VAL A 78 12.46 7.89 -9.18
N ALA A 79 11.24 8.33 -9.49
CA ALA A 79 11.01 9.71 -9.89
C ALA A 79 11.31 10.58 -8.66
N GLY A 80 12.37 11.39 -8.75
CA GLY A 80 12.91 12.18 -7.66
C GLY A 80 11.82 12.97 -6.91
N VAL A 81 11.80 12.77 -5.59
CA VAL A 81 11.24 13.75 -4.66
C VAL A 81 12.07 15.01 -4.81
N ARG A 82 11.59 15.97 -5.62
CA ARG A 82 12.10 17.34 -5.57
C ARG A 82 11.58 17.94 -4.27
N ARG A 83 12.46 18.04 -3.28
CA ARG A 83 12.28 18.97 -2.16
C ARG A 83 12.32 20.39 -2.72
N ARG A 84 11.34 21.22 -2.37
CA ARG A 84 11.49 22.66 -2.39
C ARG A 84 12.08 23.09 -1.06
#